data_AF-A0A0R1IXB7-F1
#
_entry.id   AF-A0A0R1IXB7-F1
#
_cell.length_a   1.000
_cell.length_b   1.000
_cell.length_c   1.000
_cell.angle_alpha   90.00
_cell.angle_beta   90.00
_cell.angle_gamma   90.00
#
_symmetry.space_group_name_H-M   'P 1'
#
loop_
_entity.id
_entity.type
_entity.pdbx_description
1 polymer ?
#
loop_
_entity_poly.entity_id
_entity_poly.type
_entity_poly.pdbx_seq_one_letter_code
_entity_poly.pdbx_strand_id
1 'polypeptide(L)' 'MGVTDDFPDNLKKLQDLKFLIYESSKNRIDFHDFGILTMELQDQSIKLDEEFKKLKNDHTIEEIAQSIVQKYNL' A
#
# COMPACT_ATOMS: atom_id res chain seq x y z
N MET A 1 -23.94 -12.27 14.74
CA MET A 1 -23.84 -12.44 13.27
C MET A 1 -22.40 -12.12 12.91
N GLY A 2 -21.72 -13.01 12.19
CA GLY A 2 -20.25 -13.10 12.11
C GLY A 2 -19.57 -11.84 11.59
N VAL A 3 -18.51 -11.44 12.28
CA VAL A 3 -17.53 -10.44 11.85
C VAL A 3 -16.58 -11.07 10.83
N THR A 4 -17.01 -11.24 9.58
CA THR A 4 -16.19 -11.93 8.56
C THR A 4 -16.24 -11.27 7.18
N ASP A 5 -16.34 -9.94 7.09
CA ASP A 5 -16.47 -9.27 5.79
C ASP A 5 -15.43 -8.18 5.46
N ASP A 6 -14.46 -7.90 6.33
CA ASP A 6 -13.47 -6.83 6.04
C ASP A 6 -12.22 -7.32 5.28
N PHE A 7 -12.10 -8.62 5.03
CA PHE A 7 -10.90 -9.20 4.38
C PHE A 7 -10.83 -8.91 2.87
N PRO A 8 -11.87 -9.19 2.05
CA PRO A 8 -11.81 -8.93 0.62
C PRO A 8 -11.83 -7.43 0.28
N ASP A 9 -12.52 -6.62 1.08
CA ASP A 9 -12.62 -5.17 0.84
C ASP A 9 -11.30 -4.45 1.12
N ASN A 10 -10.59 -4.85 2.19
CA ASN A 10 -9.23 -4.36 2.44
C ASN A 10 -8.24 -4.87 1.38
N LEU A 11 -8.37 -6.10 0.90
CA LEU A 11 -7.46 -6.65 -0.10
C LEU A 11 -7.59 -5.92 -1.44
N LYS A 12 -8.81 -5.61 -1.89
CA LYS A 12 -9.04 -4.74 -3.06
C LYS A 12 -8.42 -3.36 -2.86
N LYS A 13 -8.65 -2.73 -1.70
CA LYS A 13 -8.06 -1.44 -1.37
C LYS A 13 -6.53 -1.49 -1.44
N LEU A 14 -5.90 -2.48 -0.81
CA LEU A 14 -4.45 -2.64 -0.82
C LEU A 14 -3.91 -2.89 -2.23
N GLN A 15 -4.65 -3.60 -3.09
CA GLN A 15 -4.29 -3.79 -4.49
C GLN A 15 -4.32 -2.46 -5.26
N ASP A 16 -5.38 -1.67 -5.07
CA ASP A 16 -5.54 -0.33 -5.64
C ASP A 16 -4.41 0.61 -5.16
N LEU A 17 -4.12 0.60 -3.86
CA LEU A 17 -3.03 1.35 -3.24
C LEU A 17 -1.68 0.99 -3.88
N LYS A 18 -1.40 -0.30 -4.05
CA LYS A 18 -0.16 -0.78 -4.65
C LYS A 18 -0.03 -0.30 -6.10
N PHE A 19 -1.14 -0.30 -6.84
CA PHE A 19 -1.19 0.21 -8.22
C PHE A 19 -0.95 1.72 -8.27
N LEU A 20 -1.59 2.49 -7.40
CA LEU A 20 -1.42 3.94 -7.29
C LEU A 20 0.01 4.33 -6.91
N ILE A 21 0.61 3.60 -5.96
CA ILE A 21 2.02 3.78 -5.59
C ILE A 21 2.92 3.45 -6.77
N TYR A 22 2.63 2.39 -7.52
CA TYR A 22 3.39 2.01 -8.71
C TYR A 22 3.27 3.04 -9.85
N GLU A 23 2.07 3.57 -10.11
CA GLU A 23 1.87 4.64 -11.11
C GLU A 23 2.52 5.95 -10.68
N SER A 24 2.47 6.29 -9.39
CA SER A 24 3.05 7.53 -8.87
C SER A 24 4.57 7.44 -8.67
N SER A 25 5.10 6.25 -8.40
CA SER A 25 6.52 6.00 -8.28
C SER A 25 7.19 6.08 -9.64
N LYS A 26 8.24 6.90 -9.74
CA LYS A 26 9.08 6.95 -10.95
C LYS A 26 10.15 5.85 -10.95
N ASN A 27 10.38 5.21 -9.81
CA ASN A 27 11.33 4.12 -9.69
C ASN A 27 10.72 2.79 -10.13
N ARG A 28 11.58 1.91 -10.67
CA ARG A 28 11.24 0.50 -10.82
C ARG A 28 11.12 -0.09 -9.42
N ILE A 29 9.91 -0.10 -8.87
CA ILE A 29 9.61 -0.86 -7.66
C ILE A 29 9.77 -2.33 -8.02
N ASP A 30 10.84 -2.93 -7.54
CA ASP A 30 11.10 -4.35 -7.73
C ASP A 30 10.19 -5.13 -6.78
N PHE A 31 9.02 -5.53 -7.27
CA PHE A 31 8.13 -6.42 -6.53
C PHE A 31 8.68 -7.84 -6.56
N HIS A 32 9.86 -8.05 -5.99
CA HIS A 32 10.46 -9.37 -5.86
C HIS A 32 9.59 -10.27 -4.98
N ASP A 33 8.95 -9.68 -3.97
CA ASP A 33 7.90 -10.30 -3.18
C ASP A 33 6.53 -9.73 -3.56
N PHE A 34 5.65 -10.60 -4.04
CA PHE A 34 4.29 -10.26 -4.48
C PHE A 34 3.33 -10.01 -3.31
N GLY A 35 3.84 -9.82 -2.09
CA GLY A 35 3.05 -9.39 -0.95
C GLY A 35 2.16 -8.20 -1.31
N ILE A 36 0.84 -8.37 -1.23
CA ILE A 36 -0.13 -7.27 -1.42
C ILE A 36 0.01 -6.24 -0.29
N LEU A 37 0.62 -6.65 0.83
CA LEU A 37 0.73 -5.94 2.09
C LEU A 37 2.10 -5.31 2.33
N THR A 38 3.12 -5.72 1.57
CA THR A 38 4.52 -5.38 1.78
C THR A 38 5.19 -5.07 0.45
N MET A 39 5.99 -4.01 0.44
CA MET A 39 6.75 -3.56 -0.70
C MET A 39 8.22 -3.63 -0.32
N GLU A 40 8.96 -4.54 -0.93
CA GLU A 40 10.39 -4.64 -0.72
C GLU A 40 11.12 -3.73 -1.70
N LEU A 41 11.84 -2.76 -1.17
CA LEU A 41 12.82 -1.99 -1.91
C LEU A 41 14.20 -2.61 -1.69
N GLN A 42 15.11 -2.29 -2.60
CA GLN A 42 16.48 -2.82 -2.61
C GLN A 42 17.22 -2.67 -1.27
N ASP A 43 16.88 -1.64 -0.48
CA ASP A 43 17.51 -1.32 0.81
C ASP A 43 16.56 -1.45 2.01
N GLN A 44 15.23 -1.57 1.80
CA GLN A 44 14.25 -1.57 2.89
C GLN A 44 12.91 -2.21 2.52
N SER A 45 12.25 -2.88 3.47
CA SER A 45 10.89 -3.42 3.28
C SER A 45 9.85 -2.50 3.93
N ILE A 46 8.93 -1.99 3.12
CA ILE A 46 7.83 -1.11 3.51
C ILE A 46 6.57 -1.93 3.74
N LYS A 47 5.94 -1.78 4.90
CA LYS A 47 4.65 -2.43 5.20
C LYS A 47 3.49 -1.51 4.80
N LEU A 48 3.01 -1.68 3.56
CA LEU A 48 1.87 -0.95 3.03
C LEU A 48 0.60 -1.15 3.87
N ASP A 49 0.37 -2.35 4.40
CA ASP A 49 -0.80 -2.62 5.26
C ASP A 49 -0.81 -1.82 6.57
N GLU A 50 0.36 -1.63 7.20
CA GLU A 50 0.43 -0.87 8.45
C GLU A 50 0.19 0.62 8.20
N GLU A 51 0.79 1.18 7.15
CA GLU A 51 0.58 2.60 6.78
C GLU A 51 -0.85 2.83 6.29
N PHE A 52 -1.39 1.90 5.50
CA PHE A 52 -2.78 1.93 5.07
C PHE A 52 -3.74 1.86 6.27
N LYS A 53 -3.55 0.94 7.22
CA LYS A 53 -4.41 0.84 8.41
C LYS A 53 -4.36 2.08 9.30
N LYS A 54 -3.21 2.75 9.39
CA LYS A 54 -3.08 4.01 10.16
C LYS A 54 -3.84 5.15 9.48
N LEU A 55 -3.76 5.23 8.16
CA LEU A 55 -4.28 6.37 7.41
C LEU A 55 -5.69 6.15 6.85
N LYS A 56 -6.18 4.90 6.72
CA LYS A 56 -7.50 4.58 6.13
C LYS A 56 -8.69 5.20 6.84
N ASN A 57 -8.52 5.63 8.09
CA ASN A 57 -9.58 6.29 8.86
C ASN A 57 -9.67 7.79 8.56
N ASP A 58 -8.61 8.40 8.03
CA ASP A 58 -8.46 9.85 7.94
C ASP A 58 -8.18 10.32 6.50
N HIS A 59 -7.59 9.45 5.67
CA HIS A 59 -7.16 9.74 4.30
C HIS A 59 -7.72 8.72 3.29
N THR A 60 -7.95 9.17 2.05
CA THR A 60 -8.31 8.28 0.94
C THR A 60 -7.11 7.49 0.45
N ILE A 61 -7.36 6.41 -0.28
CA ILE A 61 -6.31 5.49 -0.72
C ILE A 61 -5.25 6.16 -1.61
N GLU A 62 -5.66 7.16 -2.39
CA GLU A 62 -4.77 7.98 -3.22
C GLU A 62 -3.84 8.86 -2.38
N GLU A 63 -4.35 9.50 -1.32
CA GLU A 63 -3.52 10.30 -0.41
C GLU A 63 -2.55 9.44 0.39
N ILE A 64 -2.98 8.23 0.75
CA ILE A 64 -2.11 7.24 1.38
C ILE A 64 -1.00 6.83 0.42
N ALA A 65 -1.33 6.54 -0.84
CA ALA A 65 -0.36 6.20 -1.87
C ALA A 65 0.66 7.32 -2.06
N GLN A 66 0.20 8.56 -2.23
CA GLN A 66 1.09 9.72 -2.35
C GLN A 66 1.94 9.94 -1.11
N SER A 67 1.37 9.79 0.09
CA SER A 67 2.12 9.92 1.34
C SER A 67 3.25 8.89 1.42
N ILE A 68 2.99 7.64 1.01
CA ILE A 68 4.00 6.58 0.99
C ILE A 68 5.07 6.89 -0.07
N VAL A 69 4.67 7.27 -1.28
CA VAL A 69 5.60 7.64 -2.36
C VAL A 69 6.51 8.80 -1.94
N GLN A 70 5.95 9.85 -1.33
CA GLN A 70 6.73 10.99 -0.83
C GLN A 70 7.63 10.62 0.35
N LYS A 71 7.11 9.85 1.31
CA LYS A 71 7.85 9.45 2.53
C LYS A 71 9.04 8.55 2.22
N TYR A 72 8.88 7.66 1.24
CA TYR A 72 9.91 6.71 0.83
C TYR A 72 10.64 7.12 -0.45
N ASN A 73 10.31 8.30 -1.00
CA ASN A 73 10.88 8.89 -2.21
C ASN A 73 10.94 7.90 -3.40
N LEU A 74 9.80 7.22 -3.61
CA LEU A 74 9.57 6.23 -4.66
C LEU A 74 9.45 6.87 -6.05
#